data_AF-A0A950WSM8-F1
#
_entry.id   AF-A0A950WSM8-F1
#
_cell.length_a   1.000
_cell.length_b   1.000
_cell.length_c   1.000
_cell.angle_alpha   90.00
_cell.angle_beta   90.00
_cell.angle_gamma   90.00
#
_symmetry.space_group_name_H-M   'P 1'
#
loop_
_entity.id
_entity.type
_entity.pdbx_description
1 polymer ?
#
loop_
_entity_poly.entity_id
_entity_poly.type
_entity_poly.pdbx_seq_one_letter_code
_entity_poly.pdbx_strand_id
1 'polypeptide(L)' 'MQPLDDGTYDAFIIDAEEIFEEKRDRGVLHLEITITSGARKGEVVRVRAEGMDVDAINVIGMPATLTVVDGQPSVRVDD' A
#
# COMPACT_ATOMS: atom_id res chain seq x y z
N MET A 1 8.44 -6.14 12.10
CA MET A 1 7.36 -6.67 11.24
C MET A 1 7.89 -7.90 10.53
N GLN A 2 7.12 -9.00 10.54
CA GLN A 2 7.43 -10.13 9.66
C GLN A 2 6.95 -9.80 8.24
N PRO A 3 7.66 -10.27 7.20
CA PRO A 3 7.15 -10.18 5.82
C PRO A 3 5.76 -10.81 5.72
N LEU A 4 4.91 -10.26 4.85
CA LEU A 4 3.68 -10.96 4.45
C LEU A 4 4.05 -12.17 3.60
N ASP A 5 3.28 -13.24 3.75
CA ASP A 5 3.38 -14.40 2.86
C ASP A 5 2.89 -14.01 1.46
N ASP A 6 3.25 -14.80 0.44
CA ASP A 6 2.70 -14.60 -0.89
C ASP A 6 1.19 -14.83 -0.90
N GLY A 7 0.46 -13.97 -1.60
CA GLY A 7 -1.00 -14.01 -1.63
C GLY A 7 -1.65 -12.67 -1.96
N THR A 8 -2.98 -12.66 -1.88
CA THR A 8 -3.83 -11.49 -2.12
C THR A 8 -4.60 -11.15 -0.85
N TYR A 9 -4.62 -9.87 -0.51
CA TYR A 9 -5.21 -9.35 0.72
C TYR A 9 -6.16 -8.20 0.39
N ASP A 10 -7.39 -8.29 0.91
CA ASP A 10 -8.28 -7.13 0.94
C ASP A 10 -7.76 -6.16 2.01
N ALA A 11 -7.72 -4.89 1.67
CA ALA A 11 -7.03 -3.89 2.45
C ALA A 11 -7.73 -2.53 2.41
N PHE A 12 -7.33 -1.66 3.32
CA PHE A 12 -7.85 -0.30 3.44
C PHE A 12 -6.71 0.66 3.80
N ILE A 13 -6.60 1.76 3.07
CA ILE A 13 -5.51 2.74 3.24
C ILE A 13 -5.87 3.63 4.43
N ILE A 14 -5.01 3.64 5.44
CA ILE A 14 -5.22 4.42 6.67
C ILE A 14 -4.33 5.66 6.75
N ASP A 15 -3.21 5.66 6.03
CA ASP A 15 -2.31 6.81 5.93
C ASP A 15 -1.52 6.77 4.62
N ALA A 16 -1.13 7.94 4.14
CA ALA A 16 -0.32 8.11 2.94
C ALA A 16 0.57 9.35 3.05
N GLU A 17 1.87 9.17 2.81
CA GLU A 17 2.87 10.23 2.87
C GLU A 17 3.64 10.30 1.54
N GLU A 18 3.69 11.50 0.94
CA GLU A 18 4.59 11.77 -0.19
C GLU A 18 6.03 11.95 0.30
N ILE A 19 6.92 11.20 -0.33
CA ILE A 19 8.36 11.32 -0.15
C ILE A 19 8.96 11.90 -1.42
N PHE A 20 9.52 13.09 -1.26
CA PHE A 20 10.31 13.75 -2.29
C PHE A 20 11.71 13.14 -2.32
N GLU A 21 12.00 12.39 -3.38
CA GLU A 21 13.37 11.94 -3.69
C GLU A 21 13.96 12.83 -4.79
N GLU A 22 15.11 13.46 -4.55
CA GLU A 22 15.76 14.43 -5.45
C GLU A 22 16.01 13.92 -6.90
N LYS A 23 15.95 12.60 -7.12
CA LYS A 23 16.27 11.95 -8.41
C LYS A 23 15.07 11.33 -9.13
N ARG A 24 13.84 11.59 -8.68
CA ARG A 24 12.63 11.00 -9.29
C ARG A 24 11.65 12.08 -9.72
N ASP A 25 11.19 11.98 -10.96
CA ASP A 25 10.21 12.91 -11.55
C ASP A 25 8.79 12.72 -10.98
N ARG A 26 8.51 11.57 -10.35
CA ARG A 26 7.24 11.29 -9.67
C ARG A 26 7.49 11.01 -8.20
N GLY A 27 6.60 11.53 -7.35
CA GLY A 27 6.64 11.30 -5.90
C GLY A 27 6.58 9.81 -5.57
N VAL A 28 7.30 9.43 -4.53
CA VAL A 28 7.19 8.10 -3.91
C VAL A 28 6.16 8.20 -2.80
N LEU A 29 5.26 7.23 -2.67
CA LEU A 29 4.29 7.20 -1.58
C LEU A 29 4.68 6.15 -0.55
N HIS A 30 4.68 6.53 0.72
CA HIS A 30 4.59 5.58 1.82
C HIS A 30 3.12 5.42 2.20
N LEU A 31 2.61 4.20 2.06
CA LEU A 31 1.24 3.85 2.41
C LEU A 31 1.25 3.04 3.70
N GLU A 32 0.40 3.40 4.65
CA GLU A 32 -0.02 2.51 5.73
C GLU A 32 -1.35 1.87 5.35
N ILE A 33 -1.38 0.54 5.34
CA ILE A 33 -2.51 -0.23 4.86
C ILE A 33 -2.89 -1.24 5.92
N THR A 34 -4.17 -1.29 6.28
CA THR A 34 -4.70 -2.34 7.16
C THR A 34 -5.33 -3.46 6.35
N ILE A 35 -5.03 -4.71 6.71
CA ILE A 35 -5.65 -5.90 6.09
C ILE A 35 -7.04 -6.12 6.69
N THR A 36 -8.06 -6.22 5.86
CA THR A 36 -9.47 -6.26 6.30
C THR A 36 -10.07 -7.66 6.31
N SER A 37 -9.41 -8.66 5.71
CA SER A 37 -9.91 -10.03 5.58
C SER A 37 -8.82 -11.09 5.82
N GLY A 38 -9.22 -12.36 5.85
CA GLY A 38 -8.30 -13.50 5.96
C GLY A 38 -7.58 -13.65 7.31
N ALA A 39 -6.55 -14.51 7.32
CA ALA A 39 -5.82 -14.89 8.52
C ALA A 39 -4.97 -13.76 9.14
N ARG A 40 -4.66 -12.73 8.34
CA ARG A 40 -3.83 -11.57 8.75
C ARG A 40 -4.68 -10.32 9.03
N LYS A 41 -6.00 -10.47 9.20
CA LYS A 41 -6.93 -9.35 9.45
C LYS A 41 -6.49 -8.50 10.66
N GLY A 42 -6.52 -7.19 10.49
CA GLY A 42 -6.15 -6.19 11.50
C GLY A 42 -4.65 -5.87 11.53
N GLU A 43 -3.83 -6.59 10.77
CA GLU A 43 -2.42 -6.22 10.60
C GLU A 43 -2.30 -4.93 9.79
N VAL A 44 -1.38 -4.07 10.20
CA VAL A 44 -1.01 -2.85 9.49
C VAL A 44 0.36 -3.05 8.85
N VAL A 45 0.44 -2.82 7.55
CA VAL A 45 1.66 -2.94 6.77
C VAL A 45 2.02 -1.62 6.12
N ARG A 46 3.33 -1.35 6.06
CA ARG A 46 3.88 -0.19 5.35
C ARG A 46 4.40 -0.62 4.00
N VAL A 47 3.93 0.04 2.95
CA VAL A 47 4.35 -0.21 1.57
C VAL A 47 4.94 1.05 0.97
N ARG A 48 6.07 0.91 0.30
CA ARG A 48 6.65 1.97 -0.53
C ARG A 48 6.15 1.77 -1.96
N ALA A 49 5.25 2.66 -2.39
CA ALA A 49 4.67 2.65 -3.71
C ALA A 49 5.36 3.67 -4.62
N GLU A 50 5.58 3.29 -5.87
CA GLU A 50 6.16 4.15 -6.89
C GLU A 50 5.23 4.22 -8.11
N GLY A 51 5.24 5.34 -8.83
CA GLY A 51 4.55 5.45 -10.10
C GLY A 51 3.02 5.48 -10.03
N MET A 52 2.45 5.61 -8.83
CA MET A 52 1.02 5.86 -8.67
C MET A 52 0.69 7.30 -9.12
N ASP A 53 -0.32 7.44 -9.95
CA ASP A 53 -0.83 8.74 -10.40
C ASP A 53 -2.02 9.16 -9.52
N VAL A 54 -1.74 9.31 -8.23
CA VAL A 54 -2.73 9.62 -7.19
C VAL A 54 -2.13 10.60 -6.20
N ASP A 55 -2.97 11.47 -5.66
CA ASP A 55 -2.61 12.36 -4.55
C ASP A 55 -2.68 11.60 -3.22
N ALA A 56 -1.70 11.82 -2.33
CA ALA A 56 -1.62 11.13 -1.05
C ALA A 56 -2.88 11.29 -0.18
N ILE A 57 -3.44 12.49 -0.10
CA ILE A 57 -4.63 12.74 0.72
C ILE A 57 -5.85 12.03 0.12
N ASN A 58 -5.95 11.99 -1.21
CA ASN A 58 -7.09 11.39 -1.90
C ASN A 58 -7.15 9.86 -1.77
N VAL A 59 -6.04 9.17 -1.48
CA VAL A 59 -6.05 7.71 -1.29
C VAL A 59 -6.36 7.28 0.14
N ILE A 60 -6.27 8.18 1.12
CA ILE A 60 -6.61 7.87 2.51
C ILE A 60 -8.10 7.55 2.61
N GLY A 61 -8.42 6.42 3.23
CA GLY A 61 -9.79 5.94 3.35
C GLY A 61 -10.30 5.15 2.15
N MET A 62 -9.45 4.88 1.16
CA MET A 62 -9.83 4.06 0.00
C MET A 62 -9.65 2.56 0.29
N PRO A 63 -10.59 1.71 -0.17
CA PRO A 63 -10.34 0.28 -0.29
C PRO A 63 -9.19 0.00 -1.27
N ALA A 64 -8.45 -1.06 -1.01
CA ALA A 64 -7.33 -1.48 -1.85
C ALA A 64 -7.16 -3.00 -1.83
N THR A 65 -6.54 -3.50 -2.89
CA THR A 65 -6.01 -4.86 -2.95
C THR A 65 -4.49 -4.83 -2.83
N LEU A 66 -3.95 -5.55 -1.85
CA LEU A 66 -2.50 -5.80 -1.71
C LEU A 66 -2.18 -7.21 -2.23
N THR A 67 -1.25 -7.32 -3.17
CA THR A 67 -0.78 -8.60 -3.70
C THR A 67 0.71 -8.75 -3.46
N VAL A 68 1.13 -9.89 -2.92
CA VAL A 68 2.54 -10.24 -2.68
C VAL A 68 2.89 -11.45 -3.54
N VAL A 69 3.90 -11.31 -4.39
CA VAL A 69 4.44 -12.37 -5.24
C VAL A 69 5.95 -12.40 -5.10
N ASP A 70 6.53 -13.55 -4.79
CA ASP A 70 7.97 -13.71 -4.54
C ASP A 70 8.48 -12.70 -3.48
N GLY A 71 7.65 -12.44 -2.46
CA GLY A 71 7.93 -11.45 -1.40
C GLY A 71 7.86 -9.98 -1.85
N GLN A 72 7.43 -9.69 -3.08
CA GLN A 72 7.31 -8.32 -3.60
C GLN A 72 5.85 -7.83 -3.52
N PRO A 73 5.56 -6.77 -2.75
CA PRO A 73 4.22 -6.21 -2.63
C PRO A 73 3.87 -5.29 -3.81
N SER A 74 2.60 -5.34 -4.22
CA SER A 74 1.98 -4.39 -5.15
C SER A 74 0.60 -4.01 -4.61
N VAL A 75 0.25 -2.74 -4.74
CA VAL A 75 -1.02 -2.18 -4.23
C VAL A 75 -1.83 -1.64 -5.40
N ARG A 76 -3.10 -2.00 -5.44
CA ARG A 76 -4.10 -1.41 -6.35
C ARG A 76 -5.19 -0.77 -5.50
N VAL A 77 -5.42 0.52 -5.69
CA VAL A 77 -6.57 1.22 -5.10
C VAL A 77 -7.83 0.80 -5.85
N ASP A 78 -8.89 0.50 -5.12
CA ASP A 78 -10.19 0.12 -5.69
C ASP A 78 -11.01 1.38 -6.02
N ASP A 79 -11.83 1.29 -7.06
CA ASP A 79 -12.68 2.36 -7.62
C ASP A 79 -14.11 2.40 -7.04
#